data_AF-A0A924K0N3-F1
#
_entry.id   AF-A0A924K0N3-F1
#
_cell.length_a   1.000
_cell.length_b   1.000
_cell.length_c   1.000
_cell.angle_alpha   90.00
_cell.angle_beta   90.00
_cell.angle_gamma   90.00
#
_symmetry.space_group_name_H-M   'P 1'
#
loop_
_entity.id
_entity.type
_entity.pdbx_description
1 polymer ?
#
loop_
_entity_poly.entity_id
_entity_poly.type
_entity_poly.pdbx_seq_one_letter_code
_entity_poly.pdbx_strand_id
1 'polypeptide(L)'
;MDALKQGSDALFILLGGIMVLAMHAGFAFLELGTVRKKNQVNALVKILVDFSVSTVVYFIVGYGVAYGTSFFVGAEELAAKNGYELVRFFFLLTFAAAIPAIISGGIAERARFYPQLLATAVIVGLVYPLFEGVV
;
A
#
# COMPACT_ATOMS: atom_id res chain seq x y z
N MET A 1 13.49 10.56 28.18
CA MET A 1 14.19 9.55 27.34
C MET A 1 13.22 8.82 26.42
N ASP A 2 11.94 8.68 26.79
CA ASP A 2 10.95 7.95 25.99
C ASP A 2 10.55 8.65 24.69
N ALA A 3 10.51 9.99 24.66
CA ALA A 3 10.24 10.76 23.44
C ALA A 3 11.32 10.54 22.35
N LEU A 4 12.58 10.38 22.75
CA LEU A 4 13.69 10.08 21.82
C LEU A 4 13.57 8.66 21.28
N LYS A 5 13.23 7.68 22.13
CA LYS A 5 12.97 6.30 21.71
C LYS A 5 11.83 6.22 20.69
N GLN A 6 10.69 6.87 20.99
CA GLN A 6 9.55 6.93 20.07
C GLN A 6 9.90 7.58 18.74
N GLY A 7 10.70 8.66 18.75
CA GLY A 7 11.18 9.29 17.52
C GLY A 7 12.10 8.38 16.70
N SER A 8 12.99 7.63 17.36
CA SER A 8 13.86 6.64 16.71
C SER A 8 13.08 5.48 16.11
N ASP A 9 12.07 4.96 16.82
CA ASP A 9 11.22 3.87 16.33
C ASP A 9 10.40 4.31 15.11
N ALA A 10 9.81 5.52 15.16
CA ALA A 10 9.10 6.10 14.03
C ALA A 10 10.05 6.30 12.83
N LEU A 11 11.25 6.82 13.04
CA LEU A 11 12.23 6.97 11.96
C LEU A 11 12.59 5.60 11.33
N PHE A 12 12.80 4.58 12.15
CA PHE A 12 13.15 3.24 11.68
C PHE A 12 12.04 2.65 10.79
N ILE A 13 10.79 2.71 11.24
CA ILE A 13 9.65 2.21 10.46
C ILE A 13 9.44 3.04 9.19
N LEU A 14 9.63 4.37 9.26
CA LEU A 14 9.51 5.24 8.09
C LEU A 14 10.55 4.88 7.01
N LEU A 15 11.81 4.67 7.41
CA LEU A 15 12.85 4.22 6.50
C LEU A 15 12.49 2.86 5.88
N GLY A 16 11.98 1.93 6.69
CA GLY A 16 11.43 0.66 6.20
C GLY A 16 10.32 0.87 5.17
N GLY A 17 9.38 1.76 5.44
CA GLY A 17 8.25 2.06 4.54
C GLY A 17 8.70 2.67 3.22
N ILE A 18 9.72 3.54 3.26
CA ILE A 18 10.34 4.11 2.05
C ILE A 18 10.99 3.01 1.20
N MET A 19 11.68 2.04 1.83
CA MET A 19 12.28 0.91 1.12
C MET A 19 11.23 0.01 0.47
N VAL A 20 10.10 -0.23 1.17
CA VAL A 20 8.98 -1.02 0.62
C VAL A 20 8.24 -0.24 -0.47
N LEU A 21 8.13 1.09 -0.36
CA LEU A 21 7.64 1.92 -1.46
C LEU A 21 8.53 1.79 -2.70
N ALA A 22 9.86 1.78 -2.53
CA ALA A 22 10.80 1.59 -3.64
C ALA A 22 10.61 0.23 -4.35
N MET A 23 10.11 -0.80 -3.66
CA MET A 23 9.72 -2.07 -4.28
C MET A 23 8.65 -1.91 -5.38
N HIS A 24 7.73 -0.94 -5.25
CA HIS A 24 6.69 -0.69 -6.25
C HIS A 24 7.28 -0.15 -7.56
N ALA A 25 8.33 0.68 -7.47
CA ALA A 25 9.11 1.06 -8.65
C ALA A 25 9.82 -0.17 -9.26
N GLY A 26 10.30 -1.09 -8.42
CA GLY A 26 10.83 -2.38 -8.86
C GLY A 26 9.81 -3.22 -9.64
N PHE A 27 8.58 -3.35 -9.13
CA PHE A 27 7.49 -4.04 -9.84
C PHE A 27 7.14 -3.34 -11.14
N ALA A 28 7.12 -2.00 -11.17
CA ALA A 28 6.92 -1.24 -12.38
C ALA A 28 7.96 -1.59 -13.46
N PHE A 29 9.24 -1.59 -13.11
CA PHE A 29 10.29 -1.91 -14.08
C PHE A 29 10.29 -3.38 -14.51
N LEU A 30 9.97 -4.30 -13.60
CA LEU A 30 9.85 -5.73 -13.93
C LEU A 30 8.67 -5.99 -14.88
N GLU A 31 7.50 -5.43 -14.62
CA GLU A 31 6.32 -5.59 -15.49
C GLU A 31 6.58 -4.93 -16.86
N LEU A 32 7.15 -3.72 -16.89
CA LEU A 32 7.49 -3.05 -18.14
C LEU A 32 8.55 -3.78 -18.98
N GLY A 33 9.49 -4.47 -18.33
CA GLY A 33 10.52 -5.27 -18.98
C GLY A 33 10.01 -6.59 -19.54
N THR A 34 8.87 -7.09 -19.05
CA THR A 34 8.31 -8.39 -19.45
C THR A 34 7.19 -8.28 -20.49
N VAL A 35 6.58 -7.10 -20.63
CA VAL A 35 5.52 -6.84 -21.63
C VAL A 35 6.08 -6.31 -22.96
N ARG A 36 5.29 -6.45 -24.04
CA ARG A 36 5.67 -5.93 -25.35
C ARG A 36 5.65 -4.39 -25.36
N LYS A 37 6.53 -3.77 -26.14
CA LYS A 37 6.65 -2.30 -26.27
C LYS A 37 5.31 -1.57 -26.47
N LYS A 38 4.39 -2.14 -27.26
CA LYS A 38 3.05 -1.58 -27.51
C LYS A 38 2.15 -1.51 -26.27
N ASN A 39 2.41 -2.34 -25.26
CA ASN A 39 1.61 -2.48 -24.05
C ASN A 39 2.28 -1.89 -22.80
N GLN A 40 3.52 -1.39 -22.91
CA GLN A 40 4.28 -0.84 -21.78
C GLN A 40 3.54 0.30 -21.07
N VAL A 41 3.03 1.27 -21.82
CA VAL A 41 2.30 2.40 -21.22
C VAL A 41 1.07 1.91 -20.43
N ASN A 42 0.34 0.95 -20.99
CA ASN A 42 -0.82 0.38 -20.32
C ASN A 42 -0.45 -0.39 -19.04
N ALA A 43 0.66 -1.11 -19.02
CA ALA A 43 1.17 -1.78 -17.82
C ALA A 43 1.60 -0.77 -16.74
N LEU A 44 2.32 0.30 -17.12
CA LEU A 44 2.73 1.34 -16.17
C LEU A 44 1.53 2.02 -15.51
N VAL A 45 0.52 2.39 -16.30
CA VAL A 45 -0.69 3.05 -15.80
C VAL A 45 -1.41 2.16 -14.81
N LYS A 46 -1.50 0.85 -15.07
CA LYS A 46 -2.13 -0.10 -14.14
C LYS A 46 -1.44 -0.12 -12.79
N ILE A 47 -0.12 -0.23 -12.74
CA ILE A 47 0.63 -0.25 -11.47
C ILE A 47 0.46 1.05 -10.69
N LEU A 48 0.53 2.20 -11.35
CA LEU A 48 0.35 3.51 -10.69
C LEU A 48 -1.07 3.66 -10.11
N VAL A 49 -2.07 3.23 -10.88
CA VAL A 49 -3.47 3.27 -10.45
C VAL A 49 -3.72 2.26 -9.33
N ASP A 50 -3.15 1.06 -9.40
CA ASP A 50 -3.27 0.03 -8.37
C ASP A 50 -2.71 0.55 -7.04
N PHE A 51 -1.55 1.21 -7.04
CA PHE A 51 -1.01 1.85 -5.84
C PHE A 51 -1.91 2.97 -5.31
N SER A 52 -2.44 3.81 -6.21
CA SER A 52 -3.33 4.92 -5.85
C SER A 52 -4.64 4.44 -5.22
N VAL A 53 -5.27 3.43 -5.81
CA VAL A 53 -6.51 2.83 -5.28
C VAL A 53 -6.23 2.07 -4.00
N SER A 54 -5.12 1.34 -3.91
CA SER A 54 -4.72 0.68 -2.66
C SER A 54 -4.58 1.69 -1.53
N THR A 55 -3.98 2.86 -1.80
CA THR A 55 -3.83 3.96 -0.83
C THR A 55 -5.17 4.44 -0.31
N VAL A 56 -6.10 4.77 -1.21
CA VAL A 56 -7.41 5.30 -0.82
C VAL A 56 -8.25 4.24 -0.09
N VAL A 57 -8.28 3.01 -0.60
CA VAL A 57 -9.12 1.95 -0.05
C VAL A 57 -8.59 1.45 1.30
N TYR A 58 -7.27 1.29 1.43
CA TYR A 58 -6.66 0.89 2.70
C TYR A 58 -6.81 1.99 3.76
N PHE A 59 -6.73 3.27 3.37
CA PHE A 59 -6.96 4.38 4.30
C PHE A 59 -8.39 4.43 4.83
N ILE A 60 -9.40 4.28 3.96
CA ILE A 60 -10.81 4.45 4.35
C ILE A 60 -11.36 3.20 5.05
N VAL A 61 -11.02 2.00 4.55
CA VAL A 61 -11.64 0.74 4.99
C VAL A 61 -10.60 -0.22 5.55
N GLY A 62 -9.52 -0.49 4.81
CA GLY A 62 -8.62 -1.59 5.13
C GLY A 62 -7.97 -1.48 6.51
N TYR A 63 -7.43 -0.32 6.86
CA TYR A 63 -6.80 -0.11 8.17
C TYR A 63 -7.79 -0.25 9.34
N GLY A 64 -9.03 0.20 9.14
CA GLY A 64 -10.11 0.01 10.10
C GLY A 64 -10.51 -1.45 10.27
N VAL A 65 -10.49 -2.25 9.19
CA VAL A 65 -10.76 -3.70 9.24
C VAL A 65 -9.64 -4.45 9.98
N ALA A 66 -8.37 -4.10 9.72
CA ALA A 66 -7.24 -4.80 10.32
C ALA A 66 -7.02 -4.45 11.80
N TYR A 67 -7.12 -3.16 12.17
CA TYR A 67 -6.72 -2.68 13.50
C TYR A 67 -7.86 -2.06 14.32
N GLY A 68 -9.07 -1.96 13.77
CA GLY A 68 -10.22 -1.36 14.45
C GLY A 68 -10.10 0.16 14.66
N THR A 69 -9.11 0.80 14.05
CA THR A 69 -8.80 2.23 14.20
C THR A 69 -9.07 2.99 12.90
N SER A 70 -9.54 4.23 13.00
CA SER A 70 -9.77 5.11 11.84
C SER A 70 -8.97 6.40 11.96
N PHE A 71 -8.71 7.05 10.83
CA PHE A 71 -7.98 8.31 10.76
C PHE A 71 -8.87 9.55 10.91
N PHE A 72 -10.16 9.38 11.19
CA PHE A 72 -11.12 10.47 11.37
C PHE A 72 -11.13 10.97 12.83
N VAL A 73 -9.94 11.22 13.38
CA VAL A 73 -9.73 11.73 14.74
C VAL A 73 -8.99 13.07 14.70
N GLY A 74 -8.84 13.73 15.86
CA GLY A 74 -8.17 15.03 15.94
C GLY A 74 -6.70 14.98 15.50
N ALA A 75 -6.22 16.05 14.85
CA ALA A 75 -4.83 16.12 14.37
C ALA A 75 -3.80 16.00 15.51
N GLU A 76 -4.13 16.46 16.71
CA GLU A 76 -3.29 16.33 17.91
C GLU A 76 -3.10 14.86 18.31
N GLU A 77 -4.14 14.03 18.15
CA GLU A 77 -4.10 12.60 18.44
C GLU A 77 -3.28 11.85 17.38
N LEU A 78 -3.40 12.24 16.11
CA LEU A 78 -2.60 11.69 15.02
C LEU A 78 -1.11 12.06 15.12
N ALA A 79 -0.81 13.26 15.62
CA ALA A 79 0.56 13.75 15.82
C ALA A 79 1.20 13.24 17.13
N ALA A 80 0.41 12.61 18.01
CA ALA A 80 0.91 12.03 19.25
C ALA A 80 2.01 10.99 18.97
N LYS A 81 2.91 10.78 19.94
CA LYS A 81 4.03 9.82 19.84
C LYS A 81 4.89 10.02 18.57
N ASN A 82 5.12 11.27 18.16
CA ASN A 82 5.83 11.64 16.93
C ASN A 82 5.18 11.09 15.64
N GLY A 83 3.85 10.94 15.62
CA GLY A 83 3.12 10.42 14.46
C GLY A 83 3.37 8.94 14.18
N TYR A 84 3.74 8.16 15.20
CA TYR A 84 4.05 6.73 15.05
C TYR A 84 2.94 5.96 14.32
N GLU A 85 1.66 6.21 14.64
CA GLU A 85 0.54 5.52 13.99
C GLU A 85 0.41 5.88 12.50
N LEU A 86 0.69 7.13 12.11
CA LEU A 86 0.73 7.55 10.71
C LEU A 86 1.87 6.88 9.94
N VAL A 87 3.04 6.78 10.57
CA VAL A 87 4.20 6.10 9.99
C VAL A 87 3.95 4.60 9.87
N ARG A 88 3.36 3.99 10.90
CA ARG A 88 2.95 2.59 10.90
C ARG A 88 1.92 2.32 9.80
N PHE A 89 0.92 3.18 9.66
CA PHE A 89 -0.03 3.11 8.56
C PHE A 89 0.67 3.15 7.20
N PHE A 90 1.57 4.11 6.98
CA PHE A 90 2.31 4.22 5.72
C PHE A 90 3.11 2.94 5.43
N PHE A 91 3.79 2.39 6.42
CA PHE A 91 4.50 1.12 6.30
C PHE A 91 3.56 0.00 5.86
N LEU A 92 2.46 -0.22 6.58
CA LEU A 92 1.53 -1.32 6.30
C LEU A 92 0.78 -1.15 4.98
N LEU A 93 0.42 0.09 4.62
CA LEU A 93 -0.13 0.43 3.33
C LEU A 93 0.79 -0.03 2.18
N THR A 94 2.10 0.20 2.30
CA THR A 94 3.05 -0.22 1.26
C THR A 94 3.11 -1.75 1.13
N PHE A 95 2.90 -2.52 2.20
CA PHE A 95 2.74 -3.98 2.08
C PHE A 95 1.41 -4.37 1.42
N ALA A 96 0.31 -3.73 1.81
CA ALA A 96 -1.01 -4.00 1.24
C ALA A 96 -1.01 -3.73 -0.29
N ALA A 97 -0.40 -2.63 -0.72
CA ALA A 97 -0.31 -2.22 -2.13
C ALA A 97 0.64 -3.11 -2.97
N ALA A 98 1.55 -3.86 -2.33
CA ALA A 98 2.43 -4.79 -3.03
C ALA A 98 1.67 -5.98 -3.63
N ILE A 99 0.57 -6.41 -2.99
CA ILE A 99 -0.20 -7.59 -3.40
C ILE A 99 -0.84 -7.39 -4.78
N PRO A 100 -1.61 -6.31 -5.03
CA PRO A 100 -2.11 -5.99 -6.37
C PRO A 100 -0.99 -5.89 -7.43
N ALA A 101 0.17 -5.32 -7.08
CA ALA A 101 1.29 -5.18 -8.00
C ALA A 101 1.85 -6.56 -8.43
N ILE A 102 1.96 -7.52 -7.51
CA ILE A 102 2.36 -8.90 -7.83
C ILE A 102 1.33 -9.57 -8.75
N ILE A 103 0.04 -9.40 -8.45
CA ILE A 103 -1.05 -9.98 -9.24
C ILE A 103 -1.05 -9.40 -10.66
N SER A 104 -0.91 -8.07 -10.80
CA SER A 104 -0.84 -7.36 -12.09
C SER A 104 0.24 -7.94 -12.99
N GLY A 105 1.45 -8.15 -12.46
CA GLY A 105 2.56 -8.74 -13.21
C GLY A 105 2.26 -10.13 -13.74
N GLY A 106 1.54 -10.97 -12.98
CA GLY A 106 1.15 -12.32 -13.39
C GLY A 106 0.09 -12.37 -14.50
N ILE A 107 -0.73 -11.32 -14.63
CA ILE A 107 -1.84 -11.23 -15.61
C ILE A 107 -1.61 -10.16 -16.68
N ALA A 108 -0.36 -9.68 -16.78
CA ALA A 108 0.03 -8.62 -17.70
C ALA A 108 -0.38 -8.94 -19.16
N GLU A 109 -0.70 -7.90 -19.93
CA GLU A 109 -1.23 -7.94 -21.31
C GLU A 109 -2.61 -8.60 -21.51
N ARG A 110 -3.13 -9.40 -20.56
CA ARG A 110 -4.38 -10.17 -20.74
C ARG A 110 -5.55 -9.66 -19.91
N ALA A 111 -5.27 -8.94 -18.81
CA ALA A 111 -6.30 -8.41 -17.92
C ALA A 111 -6.88 -7.08 -18.41
N ARG A 112 -8.21 -6.91 -18.25
CA ARG A 112 -8.89 -5.62 -18.46
C ARG A 112 -8.67 -4.71 -17.25
N PHE A 113 -8.64 -3.40 -17.49
CA PHE A 113 -8.34 -2.38 -16.48
C PHE A 113 -9.35 -2.33 -15.33
N TYR A 114 -10.64 -2.14 -15.61
CA TYR A 114 -11.65 -2.00 -14.56
C TYR A 114 -11.83 -3.25 -13.67
N PRO A 115 -11.86 -4.49 -14.22
CA PRO A 115 -11.92 -5.68 -13.37
C PRO A 115 -10.71 -5.84 -12.45
N GLN A 116 -9.52 -5.50 -12.93
CA GLN A 116 -8.30 -5.50 -12.12
C GLN A 116 -8.41 -4.48 -10.99
N LEU A 117 -8.87 -3.26 -11.29
CA LEU A 117 -9.06 -2.20 -10.31
C LEU A 117 -10.05 -2.58 -9.20
N LEU A 118 -11.16 -3.20 -9.58
CA LEU A 118 -12.17 -3.67 -8.62
C LEU A 118 -11.59 -4.80 -7.74
N ALA A 119 -10.83 -5.73 -8.34
CA ALA A 119 -10.14 -6.78 -7.60
C ALA A 119 -9.13 -6.19 -6.60
N THR A 120 -8.33 -5.21 -7.02
CA THR A 120 -7.41 -4.45 -6.16
C THR A 120 -8.15 -3.85 -4.96
N ALA A 121 -9.27 -3.17 -5.19
CA ALA A 121 -10.07 -2.58 -4.12
C ALA A 121 -10.61 -3.63 -3.13
N VAL A 122 -11.12 -4.77 -3.60
CA VAL A 122 -11.64 -5.83 -2.73
C VAL A 122 -10.51 -6.49 -1.93
N ILE A 123 -9.38 -6.75 -2.57
CA ILE A 123 -8.23 -7.40 -1.93
C ILE A 123 -7.66 -6.50 -0.84
N VAL A 124 -7.40 -5.22 -1.14
CA VAL A 124 -6.77 -4.28 -0.21
C VAL A 124 -7.75 -3.75 0.84
N GLY A 125 -9.05 -3.67 0.53
CA GLY A 125 -10.07 -3.17 1.45
C GLY A 125 -10.60 -4.21 2.42
N LEU A 126 -10.63 -5.50 2.04
CA LEU A 126 -11.25 -6.55 2.83
C LEU A 126 -10.33 -7.76 3.03
N VAL A 127 -9.90 -8.41 1.94
CA VAL A 127 -9.23 -9.72 2.05
C VAL A 127 -7.92 -9.63 2.82
N TYR A 128 -7.01 -8.76 2.39
CA TYR A 128 -5.71 -8.61 3.03
C TYR A 128 -5.83 -8.08 4.47
N PRO A 129 -6.59 -7.00 4.75
CA PRO A 129 -6.81 -6.53 6.11
C PRO A 129 -7.39 -7.55 7.08
N LEU A 130 -8.28 -8.43 6.61
CA LEU A 130 -8.83 -9.50 7.45
C LEU A 130 -7.75 -10.49 7.89
N PHE A 131 -6.82 -10.86 7.01
CA PHE A 131 -5.70 -11.71 7.39
C PHE A 131 -4.69 -10.97 8.26
N GLU A 132 -4.44 -9.70 7.96
CA GLU A 132 -3.56 -8.83 8.73
C GLU A 132 -4.05 -8.67 10.18
N GLY A 133 -5.36 -8.52 10.41
CA GLY A 133 -5.95 -8.37 11.74
C GLY A 133 -6.12 -9.67 12.55
N VAL A 134 -5.93 -10.83 11.93
CA VAL A 134 -5.98 -12.14 12.62
C VAL A 134 -4.63 -12.50 13.28
N VAL A 135 -3.53 -11.89 12.81
CA VAL A 135 -2.16 -12.11 13.31
C VAL A 135 -1.84 -11.12 14.42
#